data_AF-A0A537QLI4-F1
#
_entry.id   AF-A0A537QLI4-F1
#
_cell.length_a   1.000
_cell.length_b   1.000
_cell.length_c   1.000
_cell.angle_alpha   90.00
_cell.angle_beta   90.00
_cell.angle_gamma   90.00
#
_symmetry.space_group_name_H-M   'P 1'
#
loop_
_entity.id
_entity.type
_entity.pdbx_description
1 polymer ?
#
loop_
_entity_poly.entity_id
_entity_poly.type
_entity_poly.pdbx_seq_one_letter_code
_entity_poly.pdbx_strand_id
1 'polypeptide(L)' 'NRMAVHMFIFYWGMLSSITPPVAIASFAAAGIAGSPAMKTGWESMWVGSIIYFIPFFFVLNPALVLQG' A
#
# COMPACT_ATOMS: atom_id res chain seq x y z
N ASN A 1 -9.99 -13.33 -14.21
CA ASN A 1 -8.71 -13.59 -13.55
C ASN A 1 -8.88 -13.50 -12.02
N ARG A 2 -9.19 -14.62 -11.32
CA ARG A 2 -9.41 -14.60 -9.85
C ARG A 2 -8.14 -14.25 -9.08
N MET A 3 -6.99 -14.74 -9.52
CA MET A 3 -5.71 -14.48 -8.87
C MET A 3 -5.30 -13.00 -8.93
N ALA A 4 -5.56 -12.31 -10.05
CA ALA A 4 -5.36 -10.85 -10.13
C ALA A 4 -6.16 -10.10 -9.08
N VAL A 5 -7.43 -10.48 -8.84
CA VAL A 5 -8.28 -9.86 -7.82
C VAL A 5 -7.75 -10.12 -6.41
N HIS A 6 -7.28 -11.34 -6.12
CA HIS A 6 -6.66 -11.65 -4.83
C HIS A 6 -5.38 -10.83 -4.59
N MET A 7 -4.52 -10.70 -5.61
CA MET A 7 -3.30 -9.88 -5.53
C MET A 7 -3.63 -8.39 -5.38
N PHE A 8 -4.65 -7.90 -6.09
CA PHE A 8 -5.13 -6.54 -5.94
C PHE A 8 -5.55 -6.26 -4.50
N ILE A 9 -6.44 -7.08 -3.93
CA ILE A 9 -6.96 -6.89 -2.57
C ILE A 9 -5.84 -7.01 -1.54
N PHE A 10 -4.90 -7.94 -1.73
CA PHE A 10 -3.74 -8.09 -0.83
C PHE A 10 -2.85 -6.84 -0.80
N TYR A 11 -2.39 -6.36 -1.95
CA TYR A 11 -1.56 -5.15 -2.02
C TYR A 11 -2.33 -3.90 -1.58
N TRP A 12 -3.60 -3.79 -1.95
CA TRP A 12 -4.46 -2.69 -1.51
C TRP A 12 -4.66 -2.69 0.01
N GLY A 13 -4.82 -3.86 0.61
CA GLY A 13 -4.85 -4.04 2.06
C GLY A 13 -3.56 -3.58 2.73
N MET A 14 -2.40 -3.93 2.17
CA MET A 14 -1.11 -3.45 2.68
C MET A 14 -0.97 -1.92 2.62
N LEU A 15 -1.41 -1.28 1.53
CA LEU A 15 -1.37 0.18 1.37
C LEU A 15 -2.18 0.92 2.45
N SER A 16 -3.23 0.29 3.00
CA SER A 16 -3.99 0.88 4.11
C SER A 16 -3.14 1.15 5.36
N SER A 17 -2.06 0.39 5.56
CA SER A 17 -1.16 0.54 6.72
C SER A 17 -0.26 1.78 6.65
N ILE A 18 -0.17 2.42 5.48
CA ILE A 18 0.59 3.66 5.25
C ILE A 18 -0.29 4.86 4.89
N THR A 19 -1.57 4.63 4.55
CA THR A 19 -2.49 5.71 4.10
C THR A 19 -3.15 6.41 5.30
N PRO A 20 -2.98 7.73 5.49
CA PRO A 20 -3.71 8.49 6.49
C PRO A 20 -5.22 8.49 6.20
N PRO A 21 -6.13 8.46 7.19
CA PRO A 21 -5.91 8.59 8.64
C PRO A 21 -5.74 7.25 9.39
N VAL A 22 -5.71 6.11 8.70
CA VAL A 22 -5.67 4.79 9.36
C VAL A 22 -4.25 4.32 9.63
N ALA A 23 -3.31 4.55 8.71
CA ALA A 23 -1.87 4.27 8.71
C ALA A 23 -1.21 3.64 9.96
N ILE A 24 -1.68 2.47 10.40
CA ILE A 24 -1.36 1.88 11.72
C ILE A 24 0.15 1.68 11.89
N ALA A 25 0.83 1.18 10.86
CA ALA A 25 2.27 0.95 10.87
C ALA A 25 3.04 2.27 10.92
N SER A 26 2.61 3.28 10.15
CA SER A 26 3.27 4.60 10.14
C SER A 26 3.07 5.35 11.44
N PHE A 27 1.89 5.23 12.07
CA PHE A 27 1.61 5.87 13.35
C PHE A 27 2.35 5.20 14.51
N ALA A 28 2.47 3.86 14.49
CA ALA A 28 3.31 3.13 15.43
C ALA A 28 4.79 3.56 15.31
N ALA A 29 5.31 3.64 14.07
CA ALA A 29 6.66 4.13 13.82
C ALA A 29 6.86 5.59 14.28
N ALA A 30 5.86 6.44 14.08
CA ALA A 30 5.90 7.83 14.53
C ALA A 30 6.01 7.95 16.06
N GLY A 31 5.32 7.07 16.80
CA GLY A 31 5.40 6.99 18.26
C GLY A 31 6.79 6.59 18.76
N ILE A 32 7.49 5.69 18.05
CA ILE A 32 8.87 5.31 18.37
C ILE A 32 9.85 6.45 18.03
N ALA A 33 9.62 7.15 16.91
CA ALA A 33 10.47 8.24 16.43
C ALA A 33 10.21 9.60 17.12
N GLY A 34 9.17 9.71 17.96
CA GLY A 34 8.79 10.98 18.60
C GLY A 34 8.27 12.05 17.62
N SER A 35 7.73 11.64 16.47
CA SER A 35 7.28 12.54 15.41
C SER A 35 5.74 12.60 15.32
N PRO A 36 5.15 13.65 14.73
CA PRO A 36 3.70 13.72 14.58
C PRO A 36 3.18 12.57 13.71
N ALA A 37 2.26 11.77 14.24
CA ALA A 37 1.71 10.59 13.56
C ALA A 37 1.10 10.94 12.20
N MET A 38 0.30 12.00 12.13
CA MET A 38 -0.33 12.44 10.89
C MET A 38 0.72 12.86 9.84
N LYS A 39 1.75 13.61 10.23
CA LYS A 39 2.82 14.03 9.32
C LYS A 39 3.58 12.82 8.79
N THR A 40 3.93 11.88 9.67
CA THR A 40 4.62 10.64 9.30
C THR A 40 3.79 9.79 8.34
N GLY A 41 2.47 9.71 8.54
CA GLY A 41 1.59 9.02 7.60
C GLY A 41 1.58 9.67 6.21
N TRP A 42 1.55 11.01 6.13
CA TRP A 42 1.63 11.72 4.84
C TRP A 42 2.97 11.49 4.14
N GLU A 43 4.08 11.56 4.88
CA GLU A 43 5.41 11.27 4.32
C GLU A 43 5.52 9.80 3.87
N SER A 44 5.03 8.85 4.66
CA SER A 44 4.97 7.42 4.29
C SER A 44 4.17 7.21 3.00
N MET A 45 3.02 7.87 2.85
CA MET A 45 2.21 7.81 1.64
C MET A 45 2.94 8.41 0.44
N TRP A 46 3.65 9.54 0.63
CA TRP A 46 4.41 10.18 -0.43
C TRP A 46 5.55 9.31 -0.93
N VAL A 47 6.38 8.80 -0.02
CA VAL A 47 7.49 7.88 -0.32
C VAL A 47 6.96 6.56 -0.91
N GLY A 48 5.82 6.08 -0.39
CA GLY A 48 5.13 4.89 -0.86
C GLY A 48 4.25 5.09 -2.09
N SER A 49 4.20 6.27 -2.71
CA SER A 49 3.26 6.54 -3.82
C SER A 49 3.41 5.56 -4.98
N ILE A 50 4.63 5.09 -5.24
CA ILE A 50 4.95 4.13 -6.31
C ILE A 50 4.22 2.80 -6.15
N ILE A 51 4.05 2.30 -4.91
CA ILE A 51 3.43 1.00 -4.67
C ILE A 51 1.91 1.01 -4.83
N TYR A 52 1.27 2.18 -4.93
CA TYR A 52 -0.17 2.30 -5.26
C TYR A 52 -0.51 1.85 -6.67
N PHE A 53 0.45 1.86 -7.59
CA PHE A 53 0.23 1.47 -8.98
C PHE A 53 0.33 -0.04 -9.22
N ILE A 54 1.05 -0.76 -8.36
CA ILE A 54 1.27 -2.21 -8.47
C ILE A 54 -0.03 -3.04 -8.54
N PRO A 55 -1.05 -2.80 -7.69
CA PRO A 55 -2.33 -3.51 -7.77
C PRO A 55 -2.98 -3.44 -9.16
N PHE A 56 -2.90 -2.29 -9.82
CA PHE A 56 -3.51 -2.07 -11.13
C PHE A 56 -2.80 -2.85 -12.23
N PHE A 57 -1.47 -3.01 -12.13
CA PHE A 57 -0.72 -3.82 -13.09
C PHE A 57 -1.13 -5.30 -13.07
N PHE A 58 -1.43 -5.88 -11.90
CA PHE A 58 -1.92 -7.26 -11.81
C PHE A 58 -3.26 -7.49 -12.52
N VAL A 59 -4.12 -6.46 -12.57
CA VAL A 59 -5.42 -6.53 -13.27
C VAL A 59 -5.25 -6.31 -14.77
N LEU A 60 -4.39 -5.38 -15.17
CA LEU A 60 -4.21 -4.99 -16.57
C LEU A 60 -3.33 -5.96 -17.37
N ASN A 61 -2.43 -6.68 -16.71
CA ASN A 61 -1.46 -7.55 -17.39
C ASN A 61 -1.49 -8.98 -16.83
N PRO A 62 -2.30 -9.88 -17.41
CA PRO A 62 -2.49 -11.24 -16.88
C PRO A 62 -1.22 -12.09 -16.86
N ALA A 63 -0.21 -11.74 -17.67
CA ALA A 63 1.12 -12.36 -17.63
C ALA A 63 1.83 -12.17 -16.27
N LEU A 64 1.56 -11.07 -15.54
CA LEU A 64 2.11 -10.83 -14.20
C LEU A 64 1.54 -11.80 -13.15
N VAL A 65 0.43 -12.46 -13.47
CA VAL A 65 -0.21 -13.47 -12.63
C VAL A 65 0.05 -14.87 -13.17
N LEU A 66 1.05 -15.02 -14.05
CA LEU A 66 1.38 -16.27 -14.74
C LEU A 66 0.17 -16.85 -15.49
N GLN A 67 -0.76 -15.99 -15.89
CA GLN A 67 -1.88 -16.32 -16.77
C GLN A 67 -1.52 -15.80 -18.16
N GLY A 68 -0.80 -16.63 -18.91
CA GLY A 68 -0.45 -16.44 -20.32
C GLY A 68 -0.92 -17.63 -21.13
#